data_AF-A0AAU3JZH4-F1
#
_entry.id   AF-A0AAU3JZH4-F1
#
_cell.length_a   1.000
_cell.length_b   1.000
_cell.length_c   1.000
_cell.angle_alpha   90.00
_cell.angle_beta   90.00
_cell.angle_gamma   90.00
#
_symmetry.space_group_name_H-M   'P 1'
#
loop_
_entity.id
_entity.type
_entity.pdbx_description
1 polymer ?
#
loop_
_entity_poly.entity_id
_entity_poly.type
_entity_poly.pdbx_seq_one_letter_code
_entity_poly.pdbx_strand_id
1 'polypeptide(L)'
;MGQRAQAAAGCLTVALGVCAGLTVWAVRAQGRVRRFEQGPDWSVFYAELPLLFLAGIAAGLCAWAAVQGLGARRRRSRNRRSAQVR
;
A
#
# COMPACT_ATOMS: atom_id res chain seq x y z
N MET A 1 11.29 -3.35 -23.43
CA MET A 1 10.72 -4.23 -22.39
C MET A 1 10.37 -3.54 -21.06
N GLY A 2 10.89 -2.35 -20.74
CA GLY A 2 10.70 -1.72 -19.40
C GLY A 2 9.27 -1.32 -19.01
N GLN A 3 8.38 -1.03 -19.97
CA GLN A 3 7.02 -0.55 -19.67
C GLN A 3 6.13 -1.63 -19.05
N ARG A 4 6.24 -2.88 -19.52
CA ARG A 4 5.50 -4.03 -18.97
C ARG A 4 5.98 -4.38 -17.56
N ALA A 5 7.29 -4.35 -17.34
CA ALA A 5 7.88 -4.59 -16.02
C ALA A 5 7.43 -3.51 -15.01
N GLN A 6 7.31 -2.25 -15.45
CA GLN A 6 6.85 -1.16 -14.59
C GLN A 6 5.36 -1.25 -14.25
N ALA A 7 4.52 -1.70 -15.20
CA ALA A 7 3.11 -1.98 -14.93
C ALA A 7 2.95 -3.16 -13.94
N ALA A 8 3.71 -4.24 -14.13
CA ALA A 8 3.70 -5.39 -13.22
C ALA A 8 4.15 -5.01 -11.80
N ALA A 9 5.18 -4.17 -11.68
CA ALA A 9 5.65 -3.67 -10.38
C ALA A 9 4.61 -2.78 -9.68
N GLY A 10 3.89 -1.93 -10.43
CA GLY A 10 2.76 -1.16 -9.89
C GLY A 10 1.66 -2.05 -9.34
N CYS A 11 1.21 -3.05 -10.11
CA CYS A 11 0.21 -4.02 -9.66
C CYS A 11 0.66 -4.81 -8.43
N LEU A 12 1.91 -5.29 -8.39
CA LEU A 12 2.47 -5.98 -7.23
C LEU A 12 2.47 -5.11 -5.98
N THR A 13 2.80 -3.82 -6.12
CA THR A 13 2.83 -2.89 -4.97
C THR A 13 1.43 -2.66 -4.40
N VAL A 14 0.42 -2.53 -5.26
CA VAL A 14 -0.98 -2.43 -4.84
C VAL A 14 -1.44 -3.74 -4.18
N ALA A 15 -1.12 -4.89 -4.78
CA ALA A 15 -1.45 -6.20 -4.22
C ALA A 15 -0.84 -6.39 -2.82
N LEU A 16 0.42 -6.00 -2.61
CA LEU A 16 1.07 -6.01 -1.31
C LEU A 16 0.39 -5.07 -0.31
N GLY A 17 -0.05 -3.88 -0.74
CA GLY A 17 -0.81 -2.95 0.09
C GLY A 17 -2.15 -3.55 0.54
N VAL A 18 -2.88 -4.19 -0.37
CA VAL A 18 -4.11 -4.93 -0.06
C VAL A 18 -3.86 -6.06 0.95
N CYS A 19 -2.85 -6.90 0.71
CA CYS A 19 -2.47 -7.97 1.62
C CYS A 19 -2.13 -7.43 3.02
N ALA A 20 -1.40 -6.31 3.11
CA ALA A 20 -1.08 -5.67 4.38
C ALA A 20 -2.36 -5.21 5.11
N GLY A 21 -3.30 -4.55 4.42
CA GLY A 21 -4.59 -4.13 4.99
C GLY A 21 -5.41 -5.32 5.51
N LEU A 22 -5.47 -6.41 4.75
CA LEU A 22 -6.10 -7.68 5.15
C LEU A 22 -5.44 -8.30 6.37
N THR A 23 -4.11 -8.29 6.44
CA THR A 23 -3.36 -8.86 7.57
C THR A 23 -3.62 -8.07 8.85
N VAL A 24 -3.62 -6.73 8.76
CA VAL A 24 -3.97 -5.84 9.88
C VAL A 24 -5.41 -6.08 10.35
N TRP A 25 -6.35 -6.18 9.41
CA TRP A 25 -7.74 -6.50 9.73
C TRP A 25 -7.85 -7.85 10.44
N ALA A 26 -7.21 -8.91 9.93
CA ALA A 26 -7.28 -10.24 10.52
C ALA A 26 -6.78 -10.25 11.98
N VAL A 27 -5.67 -9.57 12.27
CA VAL A 27 -5.13 -9.45 13.64
C VAL A 27 -6.10 -8.70 14.56
N ARG A 28 -6.70 -7.59 14.09
CA ARG A 28 -7.68 -6.81 14.86
C ARG A 28 -8.99 -7.57 15.09
N ALA A 29 -9.45 -8.27 14.05
CA ALA A 29 -10.65 -9.08 14.08
C ALA A 29 -10.51 -10.21 15.11
N GLN A 30 -9.38 -10.93 15.17
CA GLN A 30 -9.15 -11.99 16.17
C GLN A 30 -9.36 -11.50 17.63
N GLY A 31 -8.88 -10.30 17.95
CA GLY A 31 -9.07 -9.70 19.28
C GLY A 31 -10.54 -9.36 19.60
N ARG A 32 -11.35 -9.09 18.58
CA ARG A 32 -12.78 -8.76 18.70
C ARG A 32 -13.69 -9.97 18.56
N VAL A 33 -13.33 -10.98 17.75
CA VAL A 33 -14.01 -12.28 17.61
C VAL A 33 -14.13 -12.95 18.98
N ARG A 34 -13.09 -12.85 19.80
CA ARG A 34 -13.10 -13.34 21.18
C ARG A 34 -14.08 -12.62 22.12
N ARG A 35 -14.54 -11.42 21.76
CA ARG A 35 -15.59 -10.65 22.46
C ARG A 35 -17.00 -10.88 21.93
N PHE A 36 -17.19 -11.62 20.84
CA PHE A 36 -18.53 -11.90 20.30
C PHE A 36 -19.43 -12.66 21.29
N GLU A 37 -18.85 -13.36 22.25
CA GLU A 37 -19.60 -14.02 23.35
C GLU A 37 -20.36 -13.01 24.25
N GLN A 38 -19.98 -11.72 24.25
CA GLN A 38 -20.63 -10.68 25.05
C GLN A 38 -21.66 -9.84 24.25
N GLY A 39 -21.72 -10.01 22.92
CA GLY A 39 -22.65 -9.30 22.04
C GLY A 39 -22.17 -9.32 20.58
N PRO A 40 -23.02 -9.66 19.60
CA PRO A 40 -22.61 -9.77 18.20
C PRO A 40 -22.35 -8.39 17.58
N ASP A 41 -21.08 -8.11 17.28
CA ASP A 41 -20.61 -6.80 16.76
C ASP A 41 -20.28 -6.93 15.26
N TRP A 42 -21.31 -6.87 14.40
CA TRP A 42 -21.22 -7.06 12.94
C TRP A 42 -20.42 -5.96 12.20
N SER A 43 -20.14 -4.85 12.89
CA SER A 43 -19.33 -3.72 12.41
C SER A 43 -17.93 -4.16 11.93
N VAL A 44 -17.34 -5.15 12.59
CA VAL A 44 -15.99 -5.67 12.26
C VAL A 44 -15.91 -6.21 10.83
N PHE A 45 -17.00 -6.82 10.35
CA PHE A 45 -17.07 -7.36 8.99
C PHE A 45 -17.53 -6.32 7.97
N TYR A 46 -18.57 -5.55 8.26
CA TYR A 46 -19.18 -4.66 7.28
C TYR A 46 -18.54 -3.28 7.18
N ALA A 47 -17.96 -2.76 8.26
CA ALA A 47 -17.33 -1.45 8.27
C ALA A 47 -15.81 -1.57 8.24
N GLU A 48 -15.22 -2.38 9.13
CA GLU A 48 -13.77 -2.42 9.33
C GLU A 48 -13.01 -3.10 8.17
N LEU A 49 -13.58 -4.17 7.62
CA LEU A 49 -13.00 -4.94 6.51
C LEU A 49 -12.89 -4.10 5.22
N PRO A 50 -13.96 -3.47 4.69
CA PRO A 50 -13.83 -2.62 3.52
C PRO A 50 -12.96 -1.39 3.78
N LEU A 51 -12.98 -0.81 5.00
CA LEU A 51 -12.10 0.32 5.33
C LEU A 51 -10.63 -0.07 5.23
N LEU A 52 -10.23 -1.19 5.84
CA LEU A 52 -8.84 -1.64 5.85
C LEU A 52 -8.40 -2.17 4.47
N PHE A 53 -9.33 -2.70 3.69
CA PHE A 53 -9.08 -3.03 2.29
C PHE A 53 -8.76 -1.77 1.46
N LEU A 54 -9.61 -0.74 1.54
CA LEU A 54 -9.40 0.54 0.85
C LEU A 54 -8.14 1.25 1.35
N ALA A 55 -7.89 1.24 2.67
CA ALA A 55 -6.69 1.78 3.26
C ALA A 55 -5.43 1.05 2.76
N GLY A 56 -5.51 -0.27 2.59
CA GLY A 56 -4.43 -1.08 2.00
C GLY A 56 -4.12 -0.69 0.55
N ILE A 57 -5.16 -0.50 -0.28
CA ILE A 57 -5.00 -0.01 -1.66
C ILE A 57 -4.35 1.37 -1.66
N ALA A 58 -4.89 2.30 -0.87
CA ALA A 58 -4.39 3.66 -0.78
C ALA A 58 -2.92 3.70 -0.33
N ALA A 59 -2.56 2.90 0.68
CA ALA A 59 -1.18 2.77 1.15
C ALA A 59 -0.25 2.22 0.06
N GLY A 60 -0.68 1.18 -0.67
CA GLY A 60 0.08 0.62 -1.79
C GLY A 60 0.33 1.64 -2.91
N LEU A 61 -0.70 2.43 -3.27
CA LEU A 61 -0.58 3.50 -4.26
C LEU A 61 0.35 4.63 -3.78
N CYS A 62 0.22 5.07 -2.52
CA CYS A 62 1.09 6.08 -1.93
C CYS A 62 2.55 5.62 -1.90
N ALA A 63 2.80 4.36 -1.52
CA ALA A 63 4.14 3.78 -1.50
C ALA A 63 4.74 3.73 -2.92
N TRP A 64 3.97 3.27 -3.91
CA TRP A 64 4.40 3.26 -5.31
C TRP A 64 4.71 4.67 -5.83
N ALA A 65 3.82 5.63 -5.58
CA ALA A 65 4.01 7.03 -5.97
C ALA A 65 5.24 7.65 -5.30
N ALA A 66 5.49 7.34 -4.03
CA ALA A 66 6.69 7.80 -3.31
C ALA A 66 7.98 7.25 -3.93
N VAL A 67 8.03 5.95 -4.25
CA VAL A 67 9.19 5.32 -4.90
C VAL A 67 9.46 5.97 -6.27
N GLN A 68 8.42 6.17 -7.08
CA GLN A 68 8.53 6.81 -8.39
C GLN A 68 8.95 8.28 -8.30
N GLY A 69 8.37 9.04 -7.37
CA GLY A 69 8.71 10.45 -7.13
C GLY A 69 10.14 10.65 -6.63
N LEU A 70 10.62 9.78 -5.73
CA LEU A 70 12.00 9.76 -5.26
C LEU A 70 12.98 9.40 -6.38
N GLY A 71 12.63 8.44 -7.25
CA GLY A 71 13.41 8.09 -8.44
C GLY A 71 13.53 9.25 -9.44
N ALA A 72 12.44 9.97 -9.69
CA ALA A 72 12.42 11.15 -10.56
C ALA A 72 13.28 12.30 -9.99
N ARG A 73 13.18 12.57 -8.68
CA ARG A 73 14.04 13.56 -7.99
C ARG A 73 15.52 13.19 -8.08
N ARG A 74 15.87 11.92 -7.86
CA ARG A 74 17.26 11.44 -7.96
C ARG A 74 17.84 11.58 -9.37
N ARG A 75 17.08 11.25 -10.41
CA ARG A 75 17.50 11.45 -11.81
C ARG A 75 17.76 12.93 -12.13
N ARG A 76 16.90 13.83 -11.65
CA ARG A 76 17.04 15.28 -11.88
C ARG A 76 18.28 15.87 -11.18
N SER A 77 18.57 15.41 -9.97
CA SER A 77 19.78 15.80 -9.23
C SER A 77 21.07 15.29 -9.92
N ARG A 78 21.05 14.05 -10.43
CA ARG A 78 22.20 13.47 -11.13
C ARG A 78 22.53 14.22 -12.43
N ASN A 79 21.51 14.65 -13.18
CA ASN A 79 21.69 15.39 -14.43
C ASN A 79 22.29 16.80 -14.23
N ARG A 80 21.98 17.45 -13.10
CA ARG A 80 22.59 18.75 -12.73
C ARG A 80 24.08 18.61 -12.40
N ARG A 81 24.49 17.55 -11.71
CA ARG A 81 25.91 17.30 -11.41
C ARG A 81 26.74 17.06 -12.67
N SER A 82 26.21 16.34 -13.66
CA SER A 82 26.92 16.10 -14.93
C SER A 82 27.06 17.35 -15.81
N ALA A 83 26.15 18.31 -15.69
CA ALA A 83 26.23 19.59 -16.41
C ALA A 83 27.25 20.57 -15.80
N GLN A 84 27.67 20.35 -14.54
CA GLN A 84 28.61 21.22 -13.84
C GLN A 84 30.07 20.74 -13.98
N VAL A 85 30.30 19.54 -14.51
CA VAL A 85 31.62 18.92 -14.71
C VAL A 85 32.09 19.03 -16.18
N ARG A 86 31.27 19.62 -17.05
CA ARG A 86 31.60 19.98 -18.43
C ARG A 86 31.86 21.47 -18.52
#